data_AF-A0A7X2MV13-F1
#
_entry.id   AF-A0A7X2MV13-F1
#
_cell.length_a   1.000
_cell.length_b   1.000
_cell.length_c   1.000
_cell.angle_alpha   90.00
_cell.angle_beta   90.00
_cell.angle_gamma   90.00
#
_symmetry.space_group_name_H-M   'P 1'
#
loop_
_entity.id
_entity.type
_entity.pdbx_description
1 polymer ?
#
loop_
_entity_poly.entity_id
_entity_poly.type
_entity_poly.pdbx_seq_one_letter_code
_entity_poly.pdbx_strand_id
1 'polypeptide(L)'
;MEGFDKKHPGFDKVVGPVEHEAELLRLHIAEKILKEKPEIKESEREKTTEEEMMIFGILKKIPEFVKEYGGEKARFTSIDQIHILTSSEINAGNILLKHSETVGGCYQTLNGRIDVVSSPEKEDILETAHVLTHELMHTNSFASLTVAHKKNAATETEIRTRRSGISIKGREQSPEENNFFLSVNEAVTEELARRFMNKYFSNIKPLSEKFKKYTEDGDKMKKNINTKERPAVEVVIEFLLNPNGPAAAYVGERVEFLTMIKEVFIKNKDKFETREDVFKVFSMAYFTGRLLPLSRLLEKTFGKGSFGRFAENSRKRSNFVDKLTKELISESENTK
;
A
#
# COMPACT_ATOMS: atom_id res chain seq x y z
N MET A 1 4.91 27.85 10.89
CA MET A 1 5.17 26.44 10.56
C MET A 1 6.68 26.24 10.47
N GLU A 2 7.39 26.34 11.59
CA GLU A 2 8.82 26.01 11.69
C GLU A 2 8.94 24.62 12.34
N GLY A 3 9.77 23.74 11.75
CA GLY A 3 9.98 22.37 12.22
C GLY A 3 9.83 21.26 11.17
N PHE A 4 9.42 21.60 9.95
CA PHE A 4 9.32 20.66 8.82
C PHE A 4 10.51 20.72 7.85
N ASP A 5 11.62 21.32 8.26
CA ASP A 5 12.81 21.44 7.41
C ASP A 5 13.54 20.09 7.22
N LYS A 6 13.53 19.64 5.96
CA LYS A 6 14.61 18.89 5.27
C LYS A 6 14.91 17.45 5.72
N LYS A 7 13.90 16.62 5.95
CA LYS A 7 14.10 15.15 5.87
C LYS A 7 13.26 14.58 4.75
N HIS A 8 13.87 14.46 3.58
CA HIS A 8 13.32 13.85 2.39
C HIS A 8 12.61 12.51 2.70
N PRO A 9 11.53 12.12 1.99
CA PRO A 9 10.92 10.79 2.07
C PRO A 9 11.80 9.67 1.48
N GLY A 10 13.12 9.74 1.70
CA GLY A 10 14.15 8.97 1.02
C GLY A 10 14.09 7.48 1.28
N PHE A 11 14.91 6.74 0.53
CA PHE A 11 15.11 5.32 0.69
C PHE A 11 15.97 5.01 1.92
N ASP A 12 15.71 3.87 2.56
CA ASP A 12 16.45 3.44 3.75
C ASP A 12 17.81 2.85 3.40
N LYS A 13 17.93 2.21 2.23
CA LYS A 13 19.14 1.48 1.85
C LYS A 13 19.48 1.56 0.37
N VAL A 14 20.70 1.98 0.06
CA VAL A 14 21.30 1.85 -1.28
C VAL A 14 22.27 0.68 -1.27
N VAL A 15 22.26 -0.14 -2.32
CA VAL A 15 23.20 -1.24 -2.53
C VAL A 15 23.91 -1.02 -3.86
N GLY A 16 25.25 -0.99 -3.85
CA GLY A 16 26.06 -0.75 -5.03
C GLY A 16 27.51 -1.19 -4.83
N PRO A 17 28.34 -1.16 -5.90
CA PRO A 17 29.70 -1.68 -5.91
C PRO A 17 30.70 -0.88 -5.06
N VAL A 18 30.42 0.40 -4.73
CA VAL A 18 31.31 1.25 -3.93
C VAL A 18 30.51 2.05 -2.89
N GLU A 19 30.88 1.93 -1.62
CA GLU A 19 30.15 2.54 -0.49
C GLU A 19 30.17 4.08 -0.52
N HIS A 20 31.28 4.68 -0.98
CA HIS A 20 31.40 6.13 -1.17
C HIS A 20 30.50 6.63 -2.32
N GLU A 21 30.34 5.86 -3.40
CA GLU A 21 29.47 6.22 -4.52
C GLU A 21 28.00 6.15 -4.12
N ALA A 22 27.63 5.25 -3.21
CA ALA A 22 26.26 5.16 -2.71
C ALA A 22 25.83 6.45 -2.02
N GLU A 23 26.68 7.07 -1.20
CA GLU A 23 26.37 8.32 -0.49
C GLU A 23 26.32 9.53 -1.43
N LEU A 24 27.27 9.63 -2.38
CA LEU A 24 27.23 10.66 -3.43
C LEU A 24 25.98 10.51 -4.30
N LEU A 25 25.56 9.28 -4.58
CA LEU A 25 24.33 9.01 -5.30
C LEU A 25 23.09 9.33 -4.45
N ARG A 26 23.14 9.14 -3.12
CA ARG A 26 22.05 9.59 -2.25
C ARG A 26 21.84 11.09 -2.36
N LEU A 27 22.93 11.85 -2.30
CA LEU A 27 22.92 13.30 -2.45
C LEU A 27 22.47 13.70 -3.86
N HIS A 28 22.97 13.04 -4.91
CA HIS A 28 22.59 13.32 -6.28
C HIS A 28 21.11 13.01 -6.56
N ILE A 29 20.59 11.89 -6.06
CA ILE A 29 19.16 11.56 -6.17
C ILE A 29 18.36 12.60 -5.37
N ALA A 30 18.69 12.85 -4.10
CA ALA A 30 17.99 13.86 -3.31
C ALA A 30 18.00 15.23 -3.99
N GLU A 31 19.13 15.63 -4.58
CA GLU A 31 19.28 16.86 -5.33
C GLU A 31 18.44 16.86 -6.62
N LYS A 32 18.42 15.74 -7.36
CA LYS A 32 17.57 15.57 -8.54
C LYS A 32 16.09 15.70 -8.17
N ILE A 33 15.65 15.09 -7.06
CA ILE A 33 14.27 15.19 -6.58
C ILE A 33 13.92 16.61 -6.11
N LEU A 34 14.88 17.30 -5.49
CA LEU A 34 14.68 18.68 -5.05
C LEU A 34 14.72 19.70 -6.21
N LYS A 35 15.46 19.41 -7.28
CA LYS A 35 15.66 20.31 -8.43
C LYS A 35 14.69 20.06 -9.57
N GLU A 36 14.41 18.80 -9.88
CA GLU A 36 13.40 18.41 -10.86
C GLU A 36 12.05 18.48 -10.15
N LYS A 37 11.38 19.64 -10.26
CA LYS A 37 9.94 19.66 -10.04
C LYS A 37 9.36 18.60 -10.98
N PRO A 38 8.63 17.61 -10.48
CA PRO A 38 7.99 16.66 -11.37
C PRO A 38 7.17 17.46 -12.38
N GLU A 39 7.35 17.18 -13.67
CA GLU A 39 6.59 17.85 -14.71
C GLU A 39 5.10 17.76 -14.35
N ILE A 40 4.44 18.91 -14.28
CA ILE A 40 3.00 18.98 -14.13
C ILE A 40 2.45 18.30 -15.37
N LYS A 41 1.82 17.14 -15.17
CA LYS A 41 1.16 16.41 -16.25
C LYS A 41 -0.02 17.27 -16.71
N GLU A 42 -0.35 17.24 -18.00
CA GLU A 42 -1.55 17.91 -18.51
C GLU A 42 -2.81 17.51 -17.72
N SER A 43 -2.82 16.30 -17.17
CA SER A 43 -3.89 15.73 -16.35
C SER A 43 -3.91 16.14 -14.89
N GLU A 44 -2.92 16.91 -14.43
CA GLU A 44 -2.88 17.41 -13.05
C GLU A 44 -3.71 18.68 -12.92
N ARG A 45 -4.60 18.71 -11.92
CA ARG A 45 -5.38 19.91 -11.58
C ARG A 45 -4.98 20.48 -10.23
N GLU A 46 -5.35 21.74 -10.01
CA GLU A 46 -5.27 22.33 -8.68
C GLU A 46 -6.13 21.55 -7.68
N LYS A 47 -5.63 21.49 -6.45
CA LYS A 47 -6.34 20.90 -5.32
C LYS A 47 -7.45 21.84 -4.91
N THR A 48 -8.62 21.29 -4.60
CA THR A 48 -9.67 22.09 -3.95
C THR A 48 -9.30 22.37 -2.50
N THR A 49 -9.87 23.41 -1.90
CA THR A 49 -9.69 23.70 -0.46
C THR A 49 -10.08 22.51 0.42
N GLU A 50 -11.12 21.77 0.03
CA GLU A 50 -11.55 20.57 0.75
C GLU A 50 -10.48 19.46 0.70
N GLU A 51 -9.86 19.26 -0.47
CA GLU A 51 -8.77 18.31 -0.65
C GLU A 51 -7.52 18.70 0.13
N GLU A 52 -7.14 19.98 0.14
CA GLU A 52 -6.03 20.46 0.96
C GLU A 52 -6.27 20.18 2.43
N MET A 53 -7.47 20.51 2.95
CA MET A 53 -7.85 20.23 4.33
C MET A 53 -7.82 18.73 4.64
N MET A 54 -8.27 17.89 3.72
CA MET A 54 -8.23 16.43 3.82
C MET A 54 -6.78 15.92 3.88
N ILE A 55 -5.93 16.36 2.94
CA ILE A 55 -4.52 16.03 2.87
C ILE A 55 -3.80 16.42 4.16
N PHE A 56 -3.98 17.66 4.63
CA PHE A 56 -3.38 18.12 5.89
C PHE A 56 -3.84 17.30 7.09
N GLY A 57 -5.13 16.96 7.14
CA GLY A 57 -5.70 16.10 8.18
C GLY A 57 -5.04 14.72 8.23
N ILE A 58 -4.84 14.09 7.06
CA ILE A 58 -4.19 12.79 6.92
C ILE A 58 -2.71 12.89 7.29
N LEU A 59 -1.96 13.82 6.68
CA LEU A 59 -0.51 13.98 6.91
C LEU A 59 -0.18 14.22 8.39
N LYS A 60 -1.03 14.96 9.12
CA LYS A 60 -0.88 15.19 10.57
C LYS A 60 -0.96 13.88 11.39
N LYS A 61 -1.66 12.86 10.90
CA LYS A 61 -1.95 11.61 11.61
C LYS A 61 -1.01 10.45 11.22
N ILE A 62 -0.36 10.52 10.07
CA ILE A 62 0.58 9.49 9.60
C ILE A 62 1.69 9.18 10.62
N PRO A 63 2.37 10.16 11.27
CA PRO A 63 3.49 9.85 12.16
C PRO A 63 3.14 8.98 13.36
N GLU A 64 2.02 9.27 14.04
CA GLU A 64 1.57 8.46 15.17
C GLU A 64 1.15 7.05 14.73
N PHE A 65 0.49 6.95 13.58
CA PHE A 65 0.03 5.68 13.04
C PHE A 65 1.18 4.77 12.60
N VAL A 66 2.14 5.29 11.82
CA VAL A 66 3.32 4.51 11.38
C VAL A 66 4.08 3.95 12.59
N LYS A 67 4.22 4.76 13.66
CA LYS A 67 4.87 4.33 14.90
C LYS A 67 4.13 3.19 15.60
N GLU A 68 2.80 3.26 15.67
CA GLU A 68 1.95 2.23 16.26
C GLU A 68 2.13 0.85 15.60
N TYR A 69 2.38 0.83 14.29
CA TYR A 69 2.54 -0.39 13.49
C TYR A 69 4.00 -0.81 13.28
N GLY A 70 4.92 -0.27 14.08
CA GLY A 70 6.31 -0.73 14.14
C GLY A 70 7.27 0.02 13.20
N GLY A 71 6.82 1.10 12.56
CA GLY A 71 7.72 2.02 11.87
C GLY A 71 8.52 2.86 12.87
N GLU A 72 9.82 3.01 12.63
CA GLU A 72 10.68 3.74 13.57
C GLU A 72 10.49 5.26 13.45
N LYS A 73 10.27 5.75 12.23
CA LYS A 73 10.02 7.16 11.89
C LYS A 73 9.12 7.22 10.67
N ALA A 74 8.10 8.08 10.71
CA ALA A 74 7.38 8.44 9.50
C ALA A 74 8.22 9.34 8.61
N ARG A 75 8.07 9.15 7.30
CA ARG A 75 8.67 9.99 6.29
C ARG A 75 7.86 11.26 6.15
N PHE A 76 8.56 12.38 6.08
CA PHE A 76 7.92 13.65 5.77
C PHE A 76 7.46 13.64 4.31
N THR A 77 6.22 14.02 4.09
CA THR A 77 5.61 14.20 2.76
C THR A 77 5.03 15.60 2.71
N SER A 78 5.46 16.40 1.73
CA SER A 78 4.86 17.72 1.48
C SER A 78 3.57 17.58 0.67
N ILE A 79 2.66 18.52 0.84
CA ILE A 79 1.47 18.65 -0.02
C ILE A 79 1.85 18.83 -1.49
N ASP A 80 3.01 19.42 -1.79
CA ASP A 80 3.53 19.62 -3.15
C ASP A 80 3.94 18.31 -3.84
N GLN A 81 4.12 17.24 -3.08
CA GLN A 81 4.44 15.91 -3.61
C GLN A 81 3.18 15.11 -3.94
N ILE A 82 2.00 15.60 -3.55
CA ILE A 82 0.71 14.97 -3.78
C ILE A 82 0.05 15.67 -4.95
N HIS A 83 -0.28 14.93 -5.99
CA HIS A 83 -0.81 15.45 -7.24
C HIS A 83 -2.16 14.82 -7.52
N ILE A 84 -3.17 15.65 -7.78
CA ILE A 84 -4.53 15.19 -8.06
C ILE A 84 -4.72 15.18 -9.58
N LEU A 85 -4.96 13.99 -10.12
CA LEU A 85 -5.13 13.77 -11.55
C LEU A 85 -6.61 13.60 -11.90
N THR A 86 -7.04 14.12 -13.03
CA THR A 86 -8.40 13.91 -13.55
C THR A 86 -8.51 12.59 -14.31
N SER A 87 -9.58 11.83 -14.06
CA SER A 87 -9.81 10.51 -14.68
C SER A 87 -10.01 10.55 -16.20
N SER A 88 -10.47 11.69 -16.74
CA SER A 88 -10.80 11.87 -18.17
C SER A 88 -9.61 11.69 -19.11
N GLU A 89 -8.37 11.80 -18.62
CA GLU A 89 -7.17 11.82 -19.44
C GLU A 89 -6.30 10.56 -19.32
N ILE A 90 -6.66 9.64 -18.42
CA ILE A 90 -5.87 8.42 -18.13
C ILE A 90 -6.06 7.34 -19.21
N ASN A 91 -7.13 7.40 -20.00
CA ASN A 91 -7.43 6.45 -21.07
C ASN A 91 -6.55 6.62 -22.33
N ALA A 92 -5.64 7.61 -22.39
CA ALA A 92 -4.90 7.96 -23.60
C ALA A 92 -3.54 7.22 -23.79
N GLY A 93 -3.39 6.00 -23.26
CA GLY A 93 -2.31 5.08 -23.67
C GLY A 93 -0.90 5.34 -23.13
N ASN A 94 -0.73 6.18 -22.10
CA ASN A 94 0.58 6.43 -21.49
C ASN A 94 1.05 5.24 -20.62
N ILE A 95 2.27 4.77 -20.92
CA ILE A 95 2.89 3.53 -20.39
C ILE A 95 2.99 3.48 -18.86
N LEU A 96 3.01 4.63 -18.18
CA LEU A 96 3.02 4.71 -16.71
C LEU A 96 1.70 4.25 -16.05
N LEU A 97 0.61 4.17 -16.82
CA LEU A 97 -0.75 3.89 -16.34
C LEU A 97 -1.28 2.51 -16.78
N LYS A 98 -0.50 1.68 -17.49
CA LYS A 98 -0.88 0.27 -17.74
C LYS A 98 -1.01 -0.56 -16.45
N HIS A 99 -0.36 -0.14 -15.37
CA HIS A 99 -0.59 -0.70 -14.04
C HIS A 99 -1.78 -0.06 -13.29
N SER A 100 -2.29 1.09 -13.75
CA SER A 100 -3.30 1.89 -13.06
C SER A 100 -4.72 1.77 -13.64
N GLU A 101 -4.95 0.96 -14.68
CA GLU A 101 -6.31 0.67 -15.14
C GLU A 101 -7.19 0.06 -14.01
N THR A 102 -6.56 -0.38 -12.90
CA THR A 102 -7.21 -0.81 -11.66
C THR A 102 -6.79 -0.02 -10.40
N VAL A 103 -5.98 1.03 -10.50
CA VAL A 103 -5.34 1.66 -9.31
C VAL A 103 -5.60 3.16 -9.30
N GLY A 104 -6.33 3.61 -8.28
CA GLY A 104 -6.69 5.01 -8.09
C GLY A 104 -5.51 5.93 -7.76
N GLY A 105 -4.29 5.41 -7.55
CA GLY A 105 -3.11 6.21 -7.19
C GLY A 105 -1.79 5.49 -7.47
N CYS A 106 -0.67 6.19 -7.26
CA CYS A 106 0.67 5.63 -7.37
C CYS A 106 1.70 6.48 -6.63
N TYR A 107 2.51 5.84 -5.79
CA TYR A 107 3.73 6.40 -5.23
C TYR A 107 4.98 6.03 -6.05
N GLN A 108 5.72 7.06 -6.47
CA GLN A 108 6.97 6.93 -7.21
C GLN A 108 8.18 7.07 -6.26
N THR A 109 8.82 5.94 -5.93
CA THR A 109 9.93 5.90 -4.95
C THR A 109 11.11 6.81 -5.31
N LEU A 110 11.41 7.01 -6.59
CA LEU A 110 12.60 7.73 -7.04
C LEU A 110 12.48 9.25 -7.03
N ASN A 111 11.27 9.79 -7.02
CA ASN A 111 11.03 11.24 -6.96
C ASN A 111 10.09 11.67 -5.84
N GLY A 112 9.60 10.70 -5.04
CA GLY A 112 8.68 10.98 -3.95
C GLY A 112 7.31 11.47 -4.42
N ARG A 113 7.01 11.41 -5.73
CA ARG A 113 5.74 11.86 -6.30
C ARG A 113 4.63 10.88 -5.93
N ILE A 114 3.51 11.42 -5.47
CA ILE A 114 2.28 10.69 -5.18
C ILE A 114 1.22 11.19 -6.15
N ASP A 115 0.80 10.35 -7.08
CA ASP A 115 -0.30 10.61 -7.98
C ASP A 115 -1.58 10.01 -7.36
N VAL A 116 -2.66 10.79 -7.27
CA VAL A 116 -3.99 10.34 -6.84
C VAL A 116 -4.98 10.73 -7.92
N VAL A 117 -5.61 9.73 -8.53
CA VAL A 117 -6.65 9.90 -9.53
C VAL A 117 -7.96 10.18 -8.82
N SER A 118 -8.55 11.33 -9.11
CA SER A 118 -9.86 11.72 -8.65
C SER A 118 -10.79 11.84 -9.85
N SER A 119 -11.95 11.20 -9.79
CA SER A 119 -12.95 11.30 -10.86
C SER A 119 -13.82 12.54 -10.64
N PRO A 120 -13.79 13.55 -11.55
CA PRO A 120 -14.61 14.76 -11.42
C PRO A 120 -16.12 14.46 -11.39
N GLU A 121 -16.55 13.37 -12.04
CA GLU A 121 -17.96 12.98 -12.10
C GLU A 121 -18.45 12.28 -10.82
N LYS A 122 -17.54 11.79 -9.98
CA LYS A 122 -17.87 11.04 -8.76
C LYS A 122 -17.47 11.76 -7.47
N GLU A 123 -16.51 12.70 -7.54
CA GLU A 123 -16.01 13.56 -6.44
C GLU A 123 -16.15 12.94 -5.04
N ASP A 124 -15.74 11.68 -4.92
CA ASP A 124 -15.78 11.00 -3.64
C ASP A 124 -14.47 11.30 -2.90
N ILE A 125 -14.50 12.40 -2.14
CA ILE A 125 -13.41 12.79 -1.25
C ILE A 125 -13.00 11.64 -0.30
N LEU A 126 -13.91 10.71 0.02
CA LEU A 126 -13.60 9.54 0.85
C LEU A 126 -12.75 8.52 0.10
N GLU A 127 -13.08 8.25 -1.16
CA GLU A 127 -12.28 7.42 -2.06
C GLU A 127 -10.90 8.03 -2.29
N THR A 128 -10.86 9.33 -2.60
CA THR A 128 -9.62 10.10 -2.79
C THR A 128 -8.73 10.03 -1.54
N ALA A 129 -9.32 10.22 -0.35
CA ALA A 129 -8.61 10.13 0.92
C ALA A 129 -8.09 8.71 1.21
N HIS A 130 -8.86 7.68 0.87
CA HIS A 130 -8.44 6.30 1.03
C HIS A 130 -7.25 5.97 0.14
N VAL A 131 -7.33 6.30 -1.15
CA VAL A 131 -6.24 6.12 -2.11
C VAL A 131 -4.98 6.87 -1.65
N LEU A 132 -5.12 8.15 -1.26
CA LEU A 132 -4.01 8.92 -0.74
C LEU A 132 -3.38 8.24 0.48
N THR A 133 -4.19 7.73 1.40
CA THR A 133 -3.70 7.01 2.58
C THR A 133 -2.94 5.75 2.18
N HIS A 134 -3.43 4.99 1.20
CA HIS A 134 -2.74 3.83 0.63
C HIS A 134 -1.35 4.20 0.09
N GLU A 135 -1.27 5.23 -0.76
CA GLU A 135 0.02 5.69 -1.31
C GLU A 135 0.97 6.27 -0.25
N LEU A 136 0.42 6.90 0.79
CA LEU A 136 1.21 7.34 1.94
C LEU A 136 1.78 6.16 2.75
N MET A 137 1.08 5.01 2.81
CA MET A 137 1.65 3.80 3.41
C MET A 137 2.83 3.30 2.58
N HIS A 138 2.76 3.34 1.25
CA HIS A 138 3.91 3.03 0.38
C HIS A 138 5.07 3.99 0.63
N THR A 139 4.78 5.30 0.72
CA THR A 139 5.76 6.34 1.03
C THR A 139 6.50 6.07 2.34
N ASN A 140 5.82 5.53 3.35
CA ASN A 140 6.40 5.23 4.66
C ASN A 140 7.03 3.84 4.76
N SER A 141 6.86 2.99 3.75
CA SER A 141 7.39 1.62 3.72
C SER A 141 8.92 1.59 3.57
N PHE A 142 9.54 0.47 3.96
CA PHE A 142 10.97 0.28 3.73
C PHE A 142 11.30 0.34 2.24
N ALA A 143 12.21 1.22 1.84
CA ALA A 143 12.64 1.34 0.45
C ALA A 143 14.15 1.06 0.33
N SER A 144 14.50 0.19 -0.61
CA SER A 144 15.89 -0.08 -0.95
C SER A 144 16.11 0.05 -2.46
N LEU A 145 17.19 0.72 -2.85
CA LEU A 145 17.62 0.88 -4.23
C LEU A 145 18.87 0.05 -4.51
N THR A 146 19.01 -0.39 -5.75
CA THR A 146 20.25 -0.95 -6.31
C THR A 146 20.81 0.03 -7.33
N VAL A 147 22.13 0.20 -7.29
CA VAL A 147 22.92 0.90 -8.29
C VAL A 147 23.72 -0.13 -9.06
N ALA A 148 23.55 -0.17 -10.37
CA ALA A 148 24.29 -1.09 -11.24
C ALA A 148 24.83 -0.34 -12.45
N HIS A 149 25.98 -0.76 -12.98
CA HIS A 149 26.42 -0.27 -14.29
C HIS A 149 25.54 -0.85 -15.38
N LYS A 150 25.17 -0.02 -16.36
CA LYS A 150 24.49 -0.51 -17.57
C LYS A 150 25.42 -1.44 -18.32
N LYS A 151 24.91 -2.60 -18.74
CA LYS A 151 25.68 -3.63 -19.45
C LYS A 151 26.42 -3.11 -20.70
N ASN A 152 25.95 -2.03 -21.31
CA ASN A 152 26.45 -1.50 -22.58
C ASN A 152 27.16 -0.13 -22.47
N ALA A 153 27.31 0.41 -21.26
CA ALA A 153 27.97 1.69 -21.04
C ALA A 153 28.63 1.69 -19.66
N ALA A 154 29.95 1.44 -19.62
CA ALA A 154 30.72 1.34 -18.37
C ALA A 154 30.61 2.60 -17.49
N THR A 155 30.30 3.75 -18.09
CA THR A 155 30.14 5.04 -17.42
C THR A 155 28.70 5.37 -17.04
N GLU A 156 27.70 4.59 -17.47
CA GLU A 156 26.30 4.85 -17.13
C GLU A 156 25.84 3.95 -15.99
N THR A 157 25.44 4.58 -14.88
CA THR A 157 24.75 3.92 -13.78
C THR A 157 23.25 3.87 -14.00
N GLU A 158 22.65 2.76 -13.63
CA GLU A 158 21.22 2.55 -13.56
C GLU A 158 20.80 2.38 -12.10
N ILE A 159 19.80 3.16 -11.70
CA ILE A 159 19.18 3.07 -10.38
C ILE A 159 17.88 2.31 -10.53
N ARG A 160 17.70 1.26 -9.74
CA ARG A 160 16.46 0.48 -9.71
C ARG A 160 15.97 0.29 -8.28
N THR A 161 14.66 0.29 -8.09
CA THR A 161 14.07 -0.17 -6.83
C THR A 161 14.40 -1.65 -6.65
N ARG A 162 15.06 -1.98 -5.53
CA ARG A 162 15.37 -3.34 -5.11
C ARG A 162 14.27 -3.92 -4.23
N ARG A 163 13.76 -3.11 -3.29
CA ARG A 163 12.71 -3.48 -2.35
C ARG A 163 11.82 -2.28 -2.05
N SER A 164 10.54 -2.55 -1.84
CA SER A 164 9.54 -1.61 -1.34
C SER A 164 8.65 -2.36 -0.36
N GLY A 165 8.58 -1.92 0.89
CA GLY A 165 8.00 -2.68 1.98
C GLY A 165 8.60 -4.09 2.12
N ILE A 166 7.73 -5.09 2.01
CA ILE A 166 8.12 -6.50 1.97
C ILE A 166 8.39 -7.02 0.55
N SER A 167 7.96 -6.28 -0.48
CA SER A 167 8.18 -6.65 -1.88
C SER A 167 9.66 -6.59 -2.25
N ILE A 168 10.11 -7.57 -3.04
CA ILE A 168 11.48 -7.69 -3.51
C ILE A 168 11.46 -7.80 -5.03
N LYS A 169 12.16 -6.88 -5.71
CA LYS A 169 12.38 -6.96 -7.15
C LYS A 169 13.56 -7.89 -7.44
N GLY A 170 13.36 -8.84 -8.35
CA GLY A 170 14.41 -9.71 -8.86
C GLY A 170 15.45 -8.96 -9.70
N ARG A 171 16.51 -9.67 -10.10
CA ARG A 171 17.66 -9.06 -10.81
C ARG A 171 17.46 -8.95 -12.33
N GLU A 172 16.54 -9.71 -12.92
CA GLU A 172 16.33 -9.76 -14.37
C GLU A 172 15.39 -8.66 -14.87
N GLN A 173 15.51 -8.31 -16.16
CA GLN A 173 14.91 -7.11 -16.76
C GLN A 173 13.41 -7.18 -17.04
N SER A 174 12.74 -8.33 -16.86
CA SER A 174 11.28 -8.42 -16.97
C SER A 174 10.62 -7.79 -15.73
N PRO A 175 9.96 -6.61 -15.84
CA PRO A 175 9.47 -5.84 -14.68
C PRO A 175 8.31 -6.51 -13.94
N GLU A 176 7.57 -7.38 -14.62
CA GLU A 176 6.36 -8.02 -14.11
C GLU A 176 6.62 -9.42 -13.54
N GLU A 177 7.61 -10.15 -14.07
CA GLU A 177 7.78 -11.58 -13.75
C GLU A 177 8.62 -11.84 -12.48
N ASN A 178 9.13 -10.79 -11.83
CA ASN A 178 10.14 -10.92 -10.77
C ASN A 178 9.87 -10.11 -9.49
N ASN A 179 8.62 -9.71 -9.23
CA ASN A 179 8.26 -9.07 -7.96
C ASN A 179 7.77 -10.11 -6.95
N PHE A 180 8.65 -10.48 -6.03
CA PHE A 180 8.31 -11.37 -4.93
C PHE A 180 7.55 -10.62 -3.84
N PHE A 181 6.59 -11.28 -3.18
CA PHE A 181 5.72 -10.70 -2.16
C PHE A 181 4.84 -9.53 -2.63
N LEU A 182 4.63 -9.32 -3.94
CA LEU A 182 3.85 -8.17 -4.44
C LEU A 182 2.41 -8.16 -3.86
N SER A 183 1.64 -9.24 -4.03
CA SER A 183 0.26 -9.29 -3.49
C SER A 183 0.21 -9.15 -1.96
N VAL A 184 1.19 -9.73 -1.24
CA VAL A 184 1.24 -9.59 0.22
C VAL A 184 1.59 -8.15 0.61
N ASN A 185 2.46 -7.48 -0.16
CA ASN A 185 2.84 -6.09 0.07
C ASN A 185 1.62 -5.18 -0.07
N GLU A 186 0.88 -5.27 -1.18
CA GLU A 186 -0.34 -4.48 -1.39
C GLU A 186 -1.42 -4.80 -0.35
N ALA A 187 -1.59 -6.07 0.02
CA ALA A 187 -2.52 -6.44 1.08
C ALA A 187 -2.15 -5.80 2.43
N VAL A 188 -0.86 -5.76 2.79
CA VAL A 188 -0.41 -5.07 4.02
C VAL A 188 -0.63 -3.57 3.90
N THR A 189 -0.30 -2.95 2.78
CA THR A 189 -0.52 -1.51 2.51
C THR A 189 -1.99 -1.15 2.67
N GLU A 190 -2.87 -1.92 2.04
CA GLU A 190 -4.32 -1.72 2.07
C GLU A 190 -4.89 -1.94 3.48
N GLU A 191 -4.47 -2.99 4.17
CA GLU A 191 -4.90 -3.25 5.55
C GLU A 191 -4.43 -2.16 6.53
N LEU A 192 -3.27 -1.54 6.28
CA LEU A 192 -2.81 -0.36 7.01
C LEU A 192 -3.68 0.87 6.67
N ALA A 193 -3.97 1.12 5.39
CA ALA A 193 -4.79 2.24 4.95
C ALA A 193 -6.21 2.19 5.54
N ARG A 194 -6.83 1.00 5.57
CA ARG A 194 -8.15 0.80 6.19
C ARG A 194 -8.13 0.99 7.69
N ARG A 195 -7.10 0.49 8.39
CA ARG A 195 -6.92 0.75 9.84
C ARG A 195 -6.77 2.24 10.13
N PHE A 196 -6.04 2.96 9.28
CA PHE A 196 -5.90 4.41 9.38
C PHE A 196 -7.24 5.12 9.16
N MET A 197 -7.95 4.77 8.09
CA MET A 197 -9.28 5.28 7.77
C MET A 197 -10.23 5.10 8.96
N ASN A 198 -10.37 3.87 9.45
CA ASN A 198 -11.25 3.53 10.58
C ASN A 198 -10.92 4.29 11.86
N LYS A 199 -9.63 4.60 12.07
CA LYS A 199 -9.16 5.30 13.27
C LYS A 199 -9.33 6.81 13.18
N TYR A 200 -9.16 7.41 12.01
CA TYR A 200 -8.97 8.86 11.89
C TYR A 200 -9.98 9.61 11.04
N PHE A 201 -10.62 8.98 10.05
CA PHE A 201 -11.44 9.73 9.08
C PHE A 201 -12.66 10.39 9.73
N SER A 202 -13.22 9.80 10.79
CA SER A 202 -14.31 10.41 11.58
C SER A 202 -13.94 11.74 12.25
N ASN A 203 -12.64 12.03 12.38
CA ASN A 203 -12.09 13.23 13.00
C ASN A 203 -11.43 14.21 12.01
N ILE A 204 -11.45 13.89 10.71
CA ILE A 204 -10.93 14.77 9.64
C ILE A 204 -12.13 15.46 9.01
N LYS A 205 -12.22 16.80 9.14
CA LYS A 205 -13.44 17.57 8.85
C LYS A 205 -14.09 17.24 7.49
N PRO A 206 -13.38 17.31 6.33
CA PRO A 206 -13.95 16.93 5.03
C PRO A 206 -14.47 15.49 4.93
N LEU A 207 -13.94 14.58 5.74
CA LEU A 207 -14.24 13.16 5.68
C LEU A 207 -15.31 12.73 6.69
N SER A 208 -15.43 13.47 7.79
CA SER A 208 -16.10 13.01 9.00
C SER A 208 -17.55 12.57 8.80
N GLU A 209 -18.38 13.36 8.11
CA GLU A 209 -19.79 13.05 7.88
C GLU A 209 -19.98 11.89 6.90
N LYS A 210 -19.29 11.94 5.75
CA LYS A 210 -19.31 10.86 4.75
C LYS A 210 -18.82 9.54 5.34
N PHE A 211 -17.75 9.58 6.15
CA PHE A 211 -17.20 8.40 6.79
C PHE A 211 -18.13 7.80 7.86
N LYS A 212 -18.78 8.64 8.69
CA LYS A 212 -19.77 8.16 9.66
C LYS A 212 -20.91 7.42 8.97
N LYS A 213 -21.47 8.00 7.90
CA LYS A 213 -22.51 7.36 7.09
C LYS A 213 -22.01 6.03 6.52
N TYR A 214 -20.81 6.01 5.93
CA TYR A 214 -20.17 4.79 5.43
C TYR A 214 -20.08 3.70 6.51
N THR A 215 -19.65 4.05 7.73
CA THR A 215 -19.56 3.08 8.84
C THR A 215 -20.91 2.60 9.34
N GLU A 216 -21.91 3.47 9.45
CA GLU A 216 -23.25 3.10 9.90
C GLU A 216 -23.93 2.12 8.94
N ASP A 217 -23.77 2.35 7.64
CA ASP A 217 -24.31 1.46 6.61
C ASP A 217 -23.62 0.10 6.65
N GLY A 218 -22.30 0.07 6.85
CA GLY A 218 -21.54 -1.16 7.07
C GLY A 218 -21.98 -1.94 8.33
N ASP A 219 -22.16 -1.25 9.46
CA ASP A 219 -22.55 -1.87 10.73
C ASP A 219 -23.96 -2.46 10.70
N LYS A 220 -24.92 -1.78 10.08
CA LYS A 220 -26.29 -2.30 9.90
C LYS A 220 -26.29 -3.62 9.15
N MET A 221 -25.40 -3.78 8.18
CA MET A 221 -25.33 -4.98 7.34
C MET A 221 -24.52 -6.11 8.00
N LYS A 222 -23.46 -5.79 8.74
CA LYS A 222 -22.67 -6.78 9.51
C LYS A 222 -23.47 -7.44 10.64
N LYS A 223 -24.51 -6.79 11.19
CA LYS A 223 -25.35 -7.35 12.27
C LYS A 223 -26.01 -8.69 11.91
N ASN A 224 -26.16 -9.00 10.63
CA ASN A 224 -26.81 -10.23 10.17
C ASN A 224 -25.82 -11.34 9.78
N ILE A 225 -24.50 -11.14 9.94
CA ILE A 225 -23.49 -12.09 9.49
C ILE A 225 -22.44 -12.33 10.59
N ASN A 226 -22.18 -13.59 10.95
CA ASN A 226 -21.12 -13.94 11.90
C ASN A 226 -19.73 -13.87 11.22
N THR A 227 -19.16 -12.66 11.13
CA THR A 227 -17.87 -12.40 10.46
C THR A 227 -16.65 -12.62 11.35
N LYS A 228 -16.83 -12.70 12.69
CA LYS A 228 -15.71 -12.72 13.65
C LYS A 228 -14.72 -13.86 13.41
N GLU A 229 -15.20 -15.01 12.92
CA GLU A 229 -14.39 -16.19 12.64
C GLU A 229 -13.88 -16.30 11.20
N ARG A 230 -14.36 -15.43 10.29
CA ARG A 230 -14.11 -15.51 8.84
C ARG A 230 -13.70 -14.13 8.28
N PRO A 231 -12.45 -13.68 8.52
CA PRO A 231 -12.01 -12.34 8.08
C PRO A 231 -12.01 -12.20 6.55
N ALA A 232 -11.76 -13.27 5.81
CA ALA A 232 -11.93 -13.31 4.36
C ALA A 232 -13.37 -13.00 3.92
N VAL A 233 -14.37 -13.48 4.67
CA VAL A 233 -15.79 -13.24 4.37
C VAL A 233 -16.14 -11.77 4.64
N GLU A 234 -15.54 -11.15 5.67
CA GLU A 234 -15.70 -9.71 5.92
C GLU A 234 -15.24 -8.88 4.72
N VAL A 235 -14.09 -9.20 4.12
CA VAL A 235 -13.59 -8.49 2.92
C VAL A 235 -14.54 -8.65 1.73
N VAL A 236 -15.05 -9.86 1.49
CA VAL A 236 -16.00 -10.09 0.39
C VAL A 236 -17.31 -9.36 0.62
N ILE A 237 -17.81 -9.32 1.86
CA ILE A 237 -19.01 -8.54 2.19
C ILE A 237 -18.74 -7.06 1.94
N GLU A 238 -17.62 -6.51 2.44
CA GLU A 238 -17.25 -5.11 2.19
C GLU A 238 -17.25 -4.79 0.69
N PHE A 239 -16.69 -5.68 -0.14
CA PHE A 239 -16.70 -5.56 -1.60
C PHE A 239 -18.11 -5.57 -2.20
N LEU A 240 -18.94 -6.57 -1.85
CA LEU A 240 -20.30 -6.68 -2.38
C LEU A 240 -21.18 -5.48 -2.00
N LEU A 241 -20.92 -4.87 -0.84
CA LEU A 241 -21.68 -3.71 -0.37
C LEU A 241 -21.27 -2.41 -1.05
N ASN A 242 -19.99 -2.27 -1.39
CA ASN A 242 -19.52 -1.09 -2.10
C ASN A 242 -18.47 -1.47 -3.16
N PRO A 243 -18.92 -2.07 -4.28
CA PRO A 243 -18.03 -2.58 -5.31
C PRO A 243 -17.27 -1.47 -6.06
N ASN A 244 -17.68 -0.22 -5.88
CA ASN A 244 -17.06 0.96 -6.47
C ASN A 244 -16.32 1.84 -5.43
N GLY A 245 -16.26 1.42 -4.17
CA GLY A 245 -15.65 2.23 -3.11
C GLY A 245 -14.31 1.69 -2.63
N PRO A 246 -13.73 2.30 -1.58
CA PRO A 246 -12.51 1.86 -0.92
C PRO A 246 -12.42 0.37 -0.61
N ALA A 247 -13.56 -0.29 -0.40
CA ALA A 247 -13.66 -1.72 -0.12
C ALA A 247 -13.36 -2.65 -1.29
N ALA A 248 -13.42 -2.16 -2.52
CA ALA A 248 -13.21 -2.96 -3.73
C ALA A 248 -11.75 -3.09 -4.15
N ALA A 249 -10.86 -2.32 -3.51
CA ALA A 249 -9.43 -2.42 -3.78
C ALA A 249 -8.86 -3.72 -3.18
N TYR A 250 -8.07 -4.44 -3.98
CA TYR A 250 -7.25 -5.57 -3.54
C TYR A 250 -7.99 -6.70 -2.80
N VAL A 251 -9.27 -6.95 -3.14
CA VAL A 251 -10.12 -7.94 -2.45
C VAL A 251 -9.45 -9.31 -2.39
N GLY A 252 -8.89 -9.78 -3.52
CA GLY A 252 -8.24 -11.09 -3.59
C GLY A 252 -6.99 -11.17 -2.72
N GLU A 253 -6.12 -10.18 -2.85
CA GLU A 253 -4.87 -10.07 -2.09
C GLU A 253 -5.16 -10.00 -0.58
N ARG A 254 -6.14 -9.18 -0.16
CA ARG A 254 -6.57 -9.06 1.24
C ARG A 254 -7.14 -10.37 1.78
N VAL A 255 -7.99 -11.04 1.01
CA VAL A 255 -8.61 -12.30 1.43
C VAL A 255 -7.56 -13.39 1.67
N GLU A 256 -6.61 -13.56 0.74
CA GLU A 256 -5.52 -14.51 0.90
C GLU A 256 -4.64 -14.16 2.11
N PHE A 257 -4.29 -12.88 2.24
CA PHE A 257 -3.47 -12.39 3.33
C PHE A 257 -4.13 -12.60 4.70
N LEU A 258 -5.40 -12.23 4.87
CA LEU A 258 -6.12 -12.38 6.13
C LEU A 258 -6.39 -13.86 6.47
N THR A 259 -6.50 -14.72 5.46
CA THR A 259 -6.54 -16.18 5.66
C THR A 259 -5.22 -16.68 6.21
N MET A 260 -4.09 -16.25 5.63
CA MET A 260 -2.75 -16.57 6.17
C MET A 260 -2.58 -16.04 7.60
N ILE A 261 -2.99 -14.80 7.91
CA ILE A 261 -2.94 -14.24 9.27
C ILE A 261 -3.72 -15.12 10.25
N LYS A 262 -4.93 -15.57 9.88
CA LYS A 262 -5.75 -16.46 10.71
C LYS A 262 -5.03 -17.79 10.97
N GLU A 263 -4.45 -18.40 9.94
CA GLU A 263 -3.74 -19.68 10.09
C GLU A 263 -2.49 -19.57 10.96
N VAL A 264 -1.70 -18.52 10.77
CA VAL A 264 -0.53 -18.23 11.60
C VAL A 264 -0.94 -18.03 13.06
N PHE A 265 -2.02 -17.28 13.31
CA PHE A 265 -2.57 -17.09 14.65
C PHE A 265 -2.98 -18.42 15.29
N ILE A 266 -3.79 -19.23 14.60
CA ILE A 266 -4.29 -20.52 15.13
C ILE A 266 -3.14 -21.47 15.50
N LYS A 267 -2.10 -21.54 14.67
CA LYS A 267 -0.95 -22.43 14.87
C LYS A 267 0.10 -21.90 15.86
N ASN A 268 -0.02 -20.64 16.32
CA ASN A 268 0.93 -20.00 17.23
C ASN A 268 0.21 -19.25 18.37
N LYS A 269 -0.90 -19.80 18.89
CA LYS A 269 -1.68 -19.22 20.01
C LYS A 269 -0.88 -19.08 21.30
N ASP A 270 0.20 -19.84 21.45
CA ASP A 270 1.17 -19.72 22.55
C ASP A 270 1.97 -18.41 22.49
N LYS A 271 2.08 -17.80 21.30
CA LYS A 271 2.91 -16.62 21.04
C LYS A 271 2.09 -15.35 20.80
N PHE A 272 0.86 -15.47 20.33
CA PHE A 272 0.03 -14.33 19.94
C PHE A 272 -1.32 -14.38 20.64
N GLU A 273 -1.73 -13.24 21.19
CA GLU A 273 -3.04 -13.09 21.85
C GLU A 273 -4.13 -12.87 20.81
N THR A 274 -3.81 -12.15 19.73
CA THR A 274 -4.75 -11.75 18.70
C THR A 274 -4.18 -11.91 17.29
N ARG A 275 -5.06 -11.90 16.29
CA ARG A 275 -4.68 -11.80 14.87
C ARG A 275 -3.93 -10.49 14.57
N GLU A 276 -4.22 -9.43 15.33
CA GLU A 276 -3.56 -8.14 15.17
C GLU A 276 -2.07 -8.21 15.55
N ASP A 277 -1.72 -9.03 16.54
CA ASP A 277 -0.31 -9.25 16.90
C ASP A 277 0.46 -9.95 15.77
N VAL A 278 -0.20 -10.86 15.05
CA VAL A 278 0.37 -11.48 13.85
C VAL A 278 0.53 -10.43 12.74
N PHE A 279 -0.50 -9.61 12.48
CA PHE A 279 -0.44 -8.53 11.50
C PHE A 279 0.73 -7.57 11.78
N LYS A 280 0.96 -7.21 13.05
CA LYS A 280 2.09 -6.37 13.46
C LYS A 280 3.46 -6.93 13.10
N VAL A 281 3.62 -8.26 12.99
CA VAL A 281 4.86 -8.86 12.48
C VAL A 281 5.07 -8.51 11.01
N PHE A 282 4.00 -8.53 10.21
CA PHE A 282 4.04 -8.14 8.79
C PHE A 282 4.25 -6.64 8.63
N SER A 283 3.50 -5.80 9.36
CA SER A 283 3.65 -4.34 9.27
C SER A 283 5.05 -3.89 9.72
N MET A 284 5.62 -4.52 10.76
CA MET A 284 7.00 -4.23 11.17
C MET A 284 8.01 -4.64 10.10
N ALA A 285 7.82 -5.78 9.45
CA ALA A 285 8.67 -6.19 8.32
C ALA A 285 8.53 -5.25 7.12
N TYR A 286 7.31 -4.75 6.87
CA TYR A 286 6.98 -3.77 5.83
C TYR A 286 7.65 -2.42 6.08
N PHE A 287 7.53 -1.84 7.28
CA PHE A 287 8.13 -0.53 7.57
C PHE A 287 9.64 -0.58 7.74
N THR A 288 10.20 -1.66 8.28
CA THR A 288 11.63 -1.70 8.66
C THR A 288 12.50 -2.53 7.71
N GLY A 289 11.88 -3.26 6.79
CA GLY A 289 12.57 -4.16 5.87
C GLY A 289 13.16 -5.41 6.53
N ARG A 290 12.95 -5.60 7.84
CA ARG A 290 13.45 -6.75 8.62
C ARG A 290 12.60 -7.99 8.37
N LEU A 291 12.95 -8.73 7.32
CA LEU A 291 12.23 -9.95 6.91
C LEU A 291 12.54 -11.18 7.76
N LEU A 292 13.65 -11.21 8.50
CA LEU A 292 14.07 -12.43 9.21
C LEU A 292 13.05 -12.90 10.26
N PRO A 293 12.49 -12.04 11.14
CA PRO A 293 11.43 -12.46 12.07
C PRO A 293 10.20 -13.02 11.35
N LEU A 294 9.77 -12.38 10.26
CA LEU A 294 8.64 -12.82 9.45
C LEU A 294 8.92 -14.18 8.78
N SER A 295 10.10 -14.34 8.18
CA SER A 295 10.50 -15.62 7.56
C SER A 295 10.49 -16.76 8.56
N ARG A 296 11.08 -16.58 9.75
CA ARG A 296 11.09 -17.61 10.80
C ARG A 296 9.68 -17.98 11.26
N LEU A 297 8.77 -17.00 11.35
CA LEU A 297 7.39 -17.23 11.71
C LEU A 297 6.68 -18.10 10.65
N LEU A 298 6.84 -17.77 9.37
CA LEU A 298 6.22 -18.52 8.28
C LEU A 298 6.81 -19.92 8.13
N GLU A 299 8.13 -20.06 8.27
CA GLU A 299 8.84 -21.35 8.22
C GLU A 299 8.42 -22.27 9.37
N LYS A 300 8.26 -21.74 10.60
CA LYS A 300 7.74 -22.49 11.75
C LYS A 300 6.30 -22.95 11.51
N THR A 301 5.47 -22.10 10.91
CA THR A 301 4.01 -22.33 10.77
C THR A 301 3.66 -23.28 9.62
N PHE A 302 4.39 -23.18 8.51
CA PHE A 302 4.08 -23.84 7.23
C PHE A 302 5.18 -24.78 6.74
N GLY A 303 6.19 -25.01 7.57
CA GLY A 303 7.32 -25.86 7.26
C GLY A 303 8.40 -25.19 6.40
N LYS A 304 9.51 -25.90 6.22
CA LYS A 304 10.70 -25.38 5.55
C LYS A 304 10.42 -24.92 4.11
N GLY A 305 10.99 -23.79 3.71
CA GLY A 305 10.85 -23.17 2.40
C GLY A 305 9.52 -22.46 2.15
N SER A 306 8.63 -22.38 3.14
CA SER A 306 7.33 -21.71 2.98
C SER A 306 7.47 -20.23 2.67
N PHE A 307 8.48 -19.55 3.24
CA PHE A 307 8.71 -18.14 2.97
C PHE A 307 8.95 -17.88 1.48
N GLY A 308 9.80 -18.70 0.85
CA GLY A 308 10.06 -18.64 -0.59
C GLY A 308 8.81 -18.94 -1.43
N ARG A 309 8.03 -19.97 -1.05
CA ARG A 309 6.78 -20.31 -1.75
C ARG A 309 5.76 -19.17 -1.69
N PHE A 310 5.58 -18.51 -0.55
CA PHE A 310 4.70 -17.34 -0.46
C PHE A 310 5.21 -16.19 -1.32
N ALA A 311 6.53 -15.98 -1.35
CA ALA A 311 7.17 -14.97 -2.18
C ALA A 311 6.87 -15.16 -3.68
N GLU A 312 6.88 -16.41 -4.14
CA GLU A 312 6.63 -16.79 -5.54
C GLU A 312 5.14 -16.82 -5.88
N ASN A 313 4.30 -17.34 -4.99
CA ASN A 313 2.86 -17.47 -5.24
C ASN A 313 2.15 -16.11 -5.30
N SER A 314 2.64 -15.11 -4.54
CA SER A 314 2.14 -13.73 -4.58
C SER A 314 2.41 -12.99 -5.90
N ARG A 315 2.93 -13.67 -6.92
CA ARG A 315 3.11 -13.15 -8.28
C ARG A 315 1.83 -13.28 -9.11
N LYS A 316 0.95 -14.22 -8.77
CA LYS A 316 -0.24 -14.53 -9.55
C LYS A 316 -1.44 -13.85 -8.90
N ARG A 317 -2.18 -13.02 -9.64
CA ARG A 317 -3.49 -12.53 -9.19
C ARG A 317 -4.38 -13.74 -8.90
N SER A 318 -5.03 -13.70 -7.75
CA SER A 318 -5.80 -14.82 -7.26
C SER A 318 -7.21 -14.84 -7.84
N ASN A 319 -7.60 -15.94 -8.48
CA ASN A 319 -9.01 -16.20 -8.86
C ASN A 319 -9.88 -16.61 -7.65
N PHE A 320 -9.36 -16.47 -6.42
CA PHE A 320 -10.02 -16.90 -5.20
C PHE A 320 -11.30 -16.10 -4.90
N VAL A 321 -11.36 -14.82 -5.29
CA VAL A 321 -12.56 -13.98 -5.11
C VAL A 321 -13.74 -14.55 -5.89
N ASP A 322 -13.52 -14.94 -7.14
CA ASP A 322 -14.57 -15.52 -7.98
C ASP A 322 -15.08 -16.85 -7.41
N LYS A 323 -14.18 -17.63 -6.81
CA LYS A 323 -14.53 -18.90 -6.16
C LYS A 323 -15.35 -18.65 -4.89
N LEU A 324 -14.87 -17.78 -4.00
CA LEU A 324 -15.54 -17.51 -2.73
C LEU A 324 -16.89 -16.80 -2.91
N THR A 325 -16.98 -15.91 -3.90
CA THR A 325 -18.25 -15.25 -4.27
C THR A 325 -19.28 -16.28 -4.73
N LYS A 326 -18.89 -17.25 -5.57
CA LYS A 326 -19.79 -18.33 -6.00
C LYS A 326 -20.23 -19.23 -4.84
N GLU A 327 -19.30 -19.57 -3.93
CA GLU A 327 -19.63 -20.37 -2.73
C GLU A 327 -20.64 -19.64 -1.83
N LEU A 328 -20.42 -18.35 -1.54
CA LEU A 328 -21.34 -17.55 -0.71
C LEU A 328 -22.72 -17.35 -1.33
N ILE A 329 -22.79 -17.15 -2.65
CA ILE A 329 -24.07 -17.08 -3.37
C ILE A 329 -24.82 -18.43 -3.25
N SER A 330 -24.12 -19.55 -3.45
CA SER A 330 -24.72 -20.89 -3.36
C SER A 330 -25.21 -21.24 -1.94
N GLU A 331 -24.52 -20.79 -0.89
CA GLU A 331 -24.95 -20.97 0.50
C GLU A 331 -26.23 -20.16 0.80
N SER A 332 -26.36 -18.96 0.24
CA SER A 332 -27.52 -18.08 0.42
C SER A 332 -28.78 -18.56 -0.33
N GLU A 333 -28.60 -19.28 -1.45
CA GLU A 333 -29.69 -19.86 -2.23
C GLU A 333 -30.23 -21.16 -1.61
N ASN A 334 -29.38 -21.91 -0.89
CA ASN A 334 -29.77 -23.15 -0.20
C ASN A 334 -30.40 -22.92 1.20
N THR A 335 -30.45 -21.67 1.67
CA THR A 335 -31.06 -21.28 2.96
C THR A 335 -32.38 -20.52 2.81
N LYS A 336 -32.87 -20.35 1.58
CA LYS A 336 -34.25 -19.96 1.25
C LYS A 336 -35.08 -21.19 0.92
#